data_AF-A0A2K1ELC2-F1
#
_entry.id   AF-A0A2K1ELC2-F1
#
_cell.length_a   1.000
_cell.length_b   1.000
_cell.length_c   1.000
_cell.angle_alpha   90.00
_cell.angle_beta   90.00
_cell.angle_gamma   90.00
#
_symmetry.space_group_name_H-M   'P 1'
#
loop_
_entity.id
_entity.type
_entity.pdbx_description
1 polymer ?
#
loop_
_entity_poly.entity_id
_entity_poly.type
_entity_poly.pdbx_seq_one_letter_code
_entity_poly.pdbx_strand_id
1 'polypeptide(L)'
;MKQIKTRSYLQVDDYLDLLNYAKQLNDIEWQQELKEALRHQLLENGKETKDSEINTLWRHFDQINDQLLRLFDLLRNSNNAADRNSWSEQIWELKLERIKLEKQIQASYAHF
;
A
#
# COMPACT_ATOMS: atom_id res chain seq x y z
N MET A 1 19.07 -29.94 21.52
CA MET A 1 17.74 -29.32 21.34
C MET A 1 17.84 -28.35 20.17
N LYS A 2 17.13 -28.59 19.07
CA LYS A 2 17.12 -27.67 17.91
C LYS A 2 16.09 -26.58 18.21
N GLN A 3 16.55 -25.33 18.28
CA GLN A 3 15.68 -24.15 18.34
C GLN A 3 14.97 -24.04 16.99
N ILE A 4 13.70 -24.42 16.93
CA ILE A 4 12.86 -24.15 15.77
C ILE A 4 12.32 -22.72 15.97
N LYS A 5 13.11 -21.74 15.55
CA LYS A 5 12.64 -20.35 15.47
C LYS A 5 11.86 -20.22 14.17
N THR A 6 10.60 -20.67 14.17
CA THR A 6 9.71 -20.45 13.02
C THR A 6 9.33 -18.97 13.01
N ARG A 7 10.22 -18.10 12.50
CA ARG A 7 9.77 -16.79 12.02
C ARG A 7 8.91 -17.09 10.79
N SER A 8 7.60 -17.11 10.96
CA SER A 8 6.70 -16.92 9.83
C SER A 8 6.94 -15.47 9.37
N TYR A 9 7.81 -15.32 8.38
CA TYR A 9 7.95 -14.05 7.68
C TYR A 9 6.66 -13.89 6.88
N LEU A 10 5.88 -12.87 7.24
CA LEU A 10 4.77 -12.40 6.41
C LEU A 10 5.32 -12.07 5.01
N GLN A 11 4.59 -12.48 3.99
CA GLN A 11 4.90 -12.11 2.62
C GLN A 11 4.60 -10.62 2.43
N VAL A 12 5.20 -10.02 1.40
CA VAL A 12 5.00 -8.60 1.09
C VAL A 12 3.53 -8.27 0.86
N ASP A 13 2.77 -9.23 0.32
CA ASP A 13 1.32 -9.14 0.15
C ASP A 13 0.59 -9.03 1.50
N ASP A 14 0.97 -9.83 2.49
CA ASP A 14 0.39 -9.75 3.84
C ASP A 14 0.64 -8.37 4.48
N TYR A 15 1.84 -7.78 4.27
CA TYR A 15 2.13 -6.43 4.75
C TYR A 15 1.30 -5.37 4.03
N LEU A 16 1.03 -5.54 2.73
CA LEU A 16 0.18 -4.64 1.96
C LEU A 16 -1.28 -4.71 2.44
N ASP A 17 -1.78 -5.90 2.75
CA ASP A 17 -3.12 -6.09 3.32
C ASP A 17 -3.26 -5.45 4.69
N LEU A 18 -2.28 -5.67 5.58
CA LEU A 18 -2.24 -5.02 6.90
C LEU A 18 -2.17 -3.49 6.78
N LEU A 19 -1.40 -2.97 5.81
CA LEU A 19 -1.29 -1.53 5.60
C LEU A 19 -2.61 -0.93 5.12
N ASN A 20 -3.32 -1.61 4.22
CA ASN A 20 -4.65 -1.20 3.78
C ASN A 20 -5.64 -1.16 4.95
N TYR A 21 -5.57 -2.15 5.83
CA TYR A 21 -6.42 -2.21 7.01
C TYR A 21 -6.08 -1.10 8.03
N ALA A 22 -4.79 -0.85 8.30
CA ALA A 22 -4.33 0.26 9.13
C ALA A 22 -4.80 1.63 8.59
N LYS A 23 -4.79 1.81 7.26
CA LYS A 23 -5.36 3.00 6.61
C LYS A 23 -6.86 3.15 6.84
N GLN A 24 -7.62 2.07 6.75
CA GLN A 24 -9.06 2.11 7.01
C GLN A 24 -9.39 2.55 8.45
N LEU A 25 -8.51 2.23 9.40
CA LEU A 25 -8.61 2.65 10.80
C LEU A 25 -8.07 4.07 11.06
N ASN A 26 -7.47 4.73 10.06
CA ASN A 26 -6.67 5.94 10.21
C ASN A 26 -5.54 5.80 11.24
N ASP A 27 -5.02 4.58 11.43
CA ASP A 27 -3.92 4.31 12.35
C ASP A 27 -2.60 4.64 11.67
N ILE A 28 -2.12 5.87 11.85
CA ILE A 28 -0.91 6.37 11.19
C ILE A 28 0.36 5.73 11.77
N GLU A 29 0.38 5.46 13.07
CA GLU A 29 1.51 4.85 13.76
C GLU A 29 1.73 3.43 13.21
N TRP A 30 0.66 2.63 13.17
CA TRP A 30 0.72 1.29 12.65
C TRP A 30 1.11 1.24 11.16
N GLN A 31 0.64 2.20 10.37
CA GLN A 31 1.06 2.33 8.97
C GLN A 31 2.57 2.56 8.83
N GLN A 32 3.18 3.36 9.70
CA GLN A 32 4.63 3.60 9.66
C GLN A 32 5.41 2.36 10.10
N GLU A 33 4.98 1.68 11.15
CA GLU A 33 5.61 0.44 11.62
C GLU A 33 5.65 -0.63 10.51
N LEU A 34 4.54 -0.81 9.77
CA LEU A 34 4.47 -1.76 8.65
C LEU A 34 5.41 -1.37 7.50
N LYS A 35 5.50 -0.07 7.17
CA LYS A 35 6.41 0.43 6.14
C LYS A 35 7.88 0.28 6.56
N GLU A 36 8.20 0.50 7.82
CA GLU A 36 9.54 0.29 8.37
C GLU A 36 9.92 -1.19 8.39
N ALA A 37 9.03 -2.08 8.80
CA ALA A 37 9.26 -3.51 8.76
C ALA A 37 9.58 -4.01 7.33
N LEU A 38 8.83 -3.52 6.34
CA LEU A 38 9.11 -3.78 4.93
C LEU A 38 10.47 -3.21 4.49
N ARG A 39 10.80 -1.97 4.85
CA ARG A 39 12.12 -1.36 4.54
C ARG A 39 13.28 -2.13 5.16
N HIS A 40 13.16 -2.58 6.40
CA HIS A 40 14.18 -3.40 7.03
C HIS A 40 14.43 -4.71 6.26
N GLN A 41 13.39 -5.30 5.67
CA GLN A 41 13.51 -6.48 4.81
C GLN A 41 14.33 -6.22 3.53
N LEU A 42 14.33 -4.99 2.98
CA LEU A 42 15.20 -4.61 1.86
C LEU A 42 16.64 -4.38 2.29
N LEU A 43 16.84 -3.70 3.43
CA LEU A 43 18.15 -3.33 3.95
C LEU A 43 18.95 -4.55 4.39
N GLU A 44 18.32 -5.54 5.03
CA GLU A 44 18.95 -6.83 5.36
C GLU A 44 19.47 -7.57 4.11
N ASN A 45 18.92 -7.27 2.93
CA ASN A 45 19.30 -7.85 1.64
C ASN A 45 20.30 -7.00 0.83
N GLY A 46 20.88 -5.94 1.41
CA GLY A 46 22.11 -5.29 0.93
C GLY A 46 21.99 -4.37 -0.30
N LYS A 47 20.85 -3.70 -0.53
CA LYS A 47 20.66 -2.79 -1.69
C LYS A 47 20.18 -1.39 -1.29
N GLU A 48 21.10 -0.51 -0.86
CA GLU A 48 20.83 0.91 -0.55
C GLU A 48 20.28 1.72 -1.74
N THR A 49 20.59 1.35 -2.99
CA THR A 49 20.14 2.11 -4.18
C THR A 49 18.66 1.93 -4.53
N LYS A 50 18.02 0.85 -4.06
CA LYS A 50 16.59 0.58 -4.31
C LYS A 50 15.65 1.36 -3.41
N ASP A 51 16.15 1.94 -2.33
CA ASP A 51 15.30 2.65 -1.36
C ASP A 51 14.64 3.89 -1.96
N SER A 52 15.28 4.61 -2.87
CA SER A 52 14.71 5.84 -3.45
C SER A 52 13.52 5.55 -4.39
N GLU A 53 13.63 4.51 -5.22
CA GLU A 53 12.58 4.06 -6.14
C GLU A 53 11.39 3.49 -5.35
N ILE A 54 11.65 2.63 -4.38
CA ILE A 54 10.60 2.03 -3.54
C ILE A 54 9.88 3.09 -2.70
N ASN A 55 10.60 4.05 -2.13
CA ASN A 55 9.98 5.19 -1.43
C ASN A 55 9.14 6.06 -2.38
N THR A 56 9.43 6.08 -3.68
CA THR A 56 8.61 6.78 -4.67
C THR A 56 7.32 5.99 -4.96
N LEU A 57 7.42 4.66 -5.11
CA LEU A 57 6.25 3.79 -5.25
C LEU A 57 5.31 3.90 -4.04
N TRP A 58 5.85 3.90 -2.82
CA TRP A 58 5.07 4.05 -1.60
C TRP A 58 4.37 5.41 -1.50
N ARG A 59 5.06 6.51 -1.83
CA ARG A 59 4.44 7.84 -1.87
C ARG A 59 3.28 7.88 -2.86
N HIS A 60 3.44 7.25 -4.02
CA HIS A 60 2.38 7.20 -5.02
C HIS A 60 1.20 6.34 -4.55
N PHE A 61 1.48 5.20 -3.93
CA PHE A 61 0.47 4.32 -3.35
C PHE A 61 -0.35 5.03 -2.25
N ASP A 62 0.33 5.83 -1.41
CA ASP A 62 -0.35 6.64 -0.40
C ASP A 62 -1.27 7.68 -1.03
N GLN A 63 -0.79 8.41 -2.04
CA GLN A 63 -1.55 9.43 -2.76
C GLN A 63 -2.83 8.88 -3.39
N ILE A 64 -2.74 7.73 -4.06
CA ILE A 64 -3.90 7.07 -4.68
C ILE A 64 -4.92 6.67 -3.62
N ASN A 65 -4.47 6.11 -2.50
CA ASN A 65 -5.37 5.74 -1.41
C ASN A 65 -6.08 6.96 -0.80
N ASP A 66 -5.37 8.07 -0.62
CA ASP A 66 -5.96 9.29 -0.08
C ASP A 66 -6.95 9.94 -1.07
N GLN A 67 -6.73 9.78 -2.38
CA GLN A 67 -7.69 10.18 -3.41
C GLN A 67 -8.92 9.27 -3.42
N LEU A 68 -8.74 7.95 -3.31
CA LEU A 68 -9.81 6.98 -3.22
C LEU A 68 -10.72 7.26 -2.01
N LEU A 69 -10.14 7.48 -0.82
CA LEU A 69 -10.89 7.84 0.38
C LEU A 69 -11.75 9.08 0.16
N ARG A 70 -11.16 10.15 -0.38
CA ARG A 70 -11.89 11.39 -0.71
C ARG A 70 -13.02 11.16 -1.71
N LEU A 71 -12.80 10.38 -2.76
CA LEU A 71 -13.85 10.07 -3.75
C LEU A 71 -14.96 9.22 -3.16
N PHE A 72 -14.65 8.27 -2.27
CA PHE A 72 -15.68 7.51 -1.55
C PHE A 72 -16.53 8.39 -0.63
N ASP A 73 -15.90 9.33 0.09
CA ASP A 73 -16.60 10.29 0.92
C ASP A 73 -17.51 11.20 0.09
N LEU A 74 -17.02 11.72 -1.05
CA LEU A 74 -17.83 12.49 -1.99
C LEU A 74 -19.02 11.68 -2.48
N LEU A 75 -18.79 10.45 -2.93
CA LEU A 75 -19.83 9.56 -3.45
C LEU A 75 -20.89 9.28 -2.37
N ARG A 76 -20.50 9.04 -1.12
CA ARG A 76 -21.42 8.81 0.00
C ARG A 76 -22.30 10.03 0.32
N ASN A 77 -21.76 11.24 0.16
CA ASN A 77 -22.42 12.47 0.60
C ASN A 77 -23.15 13.25 -0.52
N SER A 78 -23.02 12.85 -1.80
CA SER A 78 -23.69 13.54 -2.90
C SER A 78 -24.98 12.86 -3.37
N ASN A 79 -25.93 13.71 -3.78
CA ASN A 79 -27.21 13.31 -4.38
C ASN A 79 -27.26 13.56 -5.90
N ASN A 80 -26.18 14.10 -6.50
CA ASN A 80 -26.13 14.37 -7.95
C ASN A 80 -25.65 13.12 -8.71
N ALA A 81 -26.51 12.60 -9.59
CA ALA A 81 -26.22 11.40 -10.39
C ALA A 81 -25.06 11.59 -11.38
N ALA A 82 -24.90 12.79 -11.96
CA ALA A 82 -23.81 13.06 -12.89
C ALA A 82 -22.44 13.05 -12.19
N ASP A 83 -22.33 13.71 -11.04
CA ASP A 83 -21.11 13.73 -10.24
C ASP A 83 -20.75 12.34 -9.73
N ARG A 84 -21.74 11.57 -9.28
CA ARG A 84 -21.53 10.17 -8.83
C ARG A 84 -20.98 9.27 -9.94
N ASN A 85 -21.47 9.41 -11.17
CA ASN A 85 -20.95 8.63 -12.30
C ASN A 85 -19.48 8.99 -12.58
N SER A 86 -19.15 10.29 -12.62
CA SER A 86 -17.77 10.73 -12.84
C SER A 86 -16.81 10.25 -11.74
N TRP A 87 -17.21 10.31 -10.48
CA TRP A 87 -16.38 9.80 -9.38
C TRP A 87 -16.24 8.28 -9.39
N SER A 88 -17.28 7.56 -9.82
CA SER A 88 -17.22 6.10 -9.95
C SER A 88 -16.19 5.67 -11.00
N GLU A 89 -16.12 6.41 -12.12
CA GLU A 89 -15.10 6.20 -13.16
C GLU A 89 -13.69 6.50 -12.63
N GLN A 90 -13.50 7.64 -11.95
CA GLN A 90 -12.21 7.99 -11.33
C GLN A 90 -11.77 6.95 -10.28
N ILE A 91 -12.69 6.45 -9.46
CA ILE A 91 -12.41 5.37 -8.50
C ILE A 91 -11.92 4.11 -9.23
N TRP A 92 -12.49 3.77 -10.38
CA TRP A 92 -12.08 2.60 -11.14
C TRP A 92 -10.67 2.75 -11.70
N GLU A 93 -10.35 3.90 -12.28
CA GLU A 93 -9.00 4.20 -12.80
C GLU A 93 -7.94 4.15 -11.68
N LEU A 94 -8.22 4.80 -10.54
CA LEU A 94 -7.33 4.80 -9.39
C LEU A 94 -7.13 3.39 -8.80
N LYS A 95 -8.17 2.54 -8.80
CA LYS A 95 -8.02 1.13 -8.38
C LYS A 95 -7.08 0.36 -9.30
N LEU A 96 -7.19 0.56 -10.63
CA LEU A 96 -6.28 -0.09 -11.57
C LEU A 96 -4.84 0.37 -11.38
N GLU A 97 -4.64 1.67 -11.15
CA GLU A 97 -3.31 2.22 -10.89
C GLU A 97 -2.72 1.70 -9.57
N ARG A 98 -3.54 1.62 -8.52
CA ARG A 98 -3.15 1.02 -7.24
C ARG A 98 -2.67 -0.42 -7.39
N ILE A 99 -3.40 -1.25 -8.13
CA ILE A 99 -3.03 -2.65 -8.38
C ILE A 99 -1.69 -2.74 -9.12
N LYS A 100 -1.42 -1.82 -10.06
CA LYS A 100 -0.11 -1.76 -10.74
C LYS A 100 1.01 -1.43 -9.76
N LEU A 101 0.79 -0.48 -8.85
CA LEU A 101 1.76 -0.12 -7.82
C LEU A 101 2.01 -1.27 -6.83
N GLU A 102 0.96 -1.97 -6.38
CA GLU A 102 1.10 -3.14 -5.51
C GLU A 102 2.01 -4.19 -6.14
N LYS A 103 1.80 -4.49 -7.43
CA LYS A 103 2.66 -5.42 -8.17
C LYS A 103 4.10 -4.93 -8.32
N GLN A 104 4.31 -3.63 -8.53
CA GLN A 104 5.66 -3.06 -8.62
C GLN A 104 6.37 -3.12 -7.28
N ILE A 105 5.68 -2.75 -6.19
CA ILE A 105 6.16 -2.88 -4.82
C ILE A 105 6.53 -4.34 -4.57
N GLN A 106 5.60 -5.28 -4.74
CA GLN A 106 5.86 -6.71 -4.60
C GLN A 106 7.08 -7.17 -5.41
N ALA A 107 7.19 -6.80 -6.69
CA ALA A 107 8.33 -7.15 -7.53
C ALA A 107 9.66 -6.58 -7.01
N SER A 108 9.64 -5.38 -6.42
CA SER A 108 10.83 -4.80 -5.78
C SER A 108 11.33 -5.66 -4.63
N TYR A 109 10.44 -6.37 -3.93
CA TYR A 109 10.74 -7.29 -2.81
C TYR A 109 10.81 -8.78 -3.21
N ALA A 110 10.29 -9.20 -4.37
CA ALA A 110 10.30 -10.59 -4.84
C ALA A 110 11.60 -10.96 -5.58
N HIS A 111 12.41 -9.97 -5.97
CA HIS A 111 13.74 -10.17 -6.53
C HIS A 111 14.82 -10.53 -5.46
N PHE A 112 14.40 -11.18 -4.36
CA PHE A 112 15.24 -11.56 -3.23
C PHE A 112 14.99 -13.02 -2.84
#